data_AF-A0A3N0I2S8-F1
#
_entry.id   AF-A0A3N0I2S8-F1
#
_cell.length_a   1.000
_cell.length_b   1.000
_cell.length_c   1.000
_cell.angle_alpha   90.00
_cell.angle_beta   90.00
_cell.angle_gamma   90.00
#
_symmetry.space_group_name_H-M   'P 1'
#
loop_
_entity.id
_entity.type
_entity.pdbx_description
1 polymer ?
#
loop_
_entity_poly.entity_id
_entity_poly.type
_entity_poly.pdbx_seq_one_letter_code
_entity_poly.pdbx_strand_id
1 'polypeptide(L)'
;MKILNGLTGHVFVLPLESDVNIIATQNNKDEMLSCLIQATNAKRKLKDLKLETNDGEPLELKLSLIYFPYSSTNIEANLNFKAKSQFSIELSDFISQNPEKFLSIETIRNGIHDLKTDSGIYSFERILTTGLNHHVFLELNDFKIESILGMMQIEDDQLTLSEKYVMLYNLELFVHRNELKIVYIDFPVDDETIYWIGCQRNDDTIFLIDNESINADNLINLLPCNFIKLSSVDFKEDYEIESHDIQSVSYLFHDYILNNINQQTEKNIRFLNQFRDKNTTFLLKFNDIKYAEVL
;
A
#
# COMPACT_ATOMS: atom_id res chain seq x y z
N MET A 1 31.91 -25.59 -14.99
CA MET A 1 30.45 -25.70 -15.17
C MET A 1 29.87 -26.24 -13.87
N LYS A 2 29.43 -25.35 -12.97
CA LYS A 2 28.76 -25.73 -11.72
C LYS A 2 27.27 -25.58 -11.97
N ILE A 3 26.57 -26.69 -12.10
CA ILE A 3 25.12 -26.74 -12.09
C ILE A 3 24.69 -26.50 -10.64
N LEU A 4 24.18 -25.31 -10.35
CA LEU A 4 23.53 -25.00 -9.08
C LEU A 4 22.12 -25.58 -9.14
N ASN A 5 21.99 -26.83 -8.68
CA ASN A 5 20.70 -27.43 -8.38
C ASN A 5 20.11 -26.75 -7.14
N GLY A 6 18.95 -26.12 -7.31
CA GLY A 6 18.14 -25.55 -6.23
C GLY A 6 17.49 -24.20 -6.58
N LEU A 7 16.83 -24.09 -7.75
CA LEU A 7 16.07 -22.91 -8.19
C LEU A 7 14.62 -23.35 -8.47
N THR A 8 13.71 -23.08 -7.55
CA THR A 8 12.34 -22.71 -7.90
C THR A 8 12.42 -21.20 -8.10
N GLY A 9 12.57 -20.60 -9.28
CA GLY A 9 12.21 -21.00 -10.65
C GLY A 9 11.62 -19.79 -11.40
N HIS A 10 11.29 -18.72 -10.67
CA HIS A 10 10.63 -17.51 -11.15
C HIS A 10 11.53 -16.29 -10.93
N VAL A 11 11.65 -15.43 -11.95
CA VAL A 11 12.33 -14.13 -11.87
C VAL A 11 11.37 -13.11 -12.45
N PHE A 12 11.02 -12.08 -11.68
CA PHE A 12 10.11 -11.03 -12.14
C PHE A 12 10.91 -9.83 -12.65
N VAL A 13 10.50 -9.28 -13.79
CA VAL A 13 10.96 -7.99 -14.31
C VAL A 13 9.81 -7.01 -14.18
N LEU A 14 9.99 -5.95 -13.39
CA LEU A 14 9.04 -4.85 -13.26
C LEU A 14 9.65 -3.60 -13.93
N PRO A 15 9.25 -3.31 -15.18
CA PRO A 15 9.66 -2.09 -15.85
C PRO A 15 8.81 -0.91 -15.35
N LEU A 16 9.39 -0.08 -14.49
CA LEU A 16 8.73 1.03 -13.81
C LEU A 16 9.01 2.33 -14.55
N GLU A 17 8.65 2.38 -15.83
CA GLU A 17 9.03 3.50 -16.70
C GLU A 17 8.12 4.75 -16.58
N SER A 18 7.10 4.64 -15.74
CA SER A 18 6.07 5.66 -15.49
C SER A 18 5.79 5.74 -13.99
N ASP A 19 5.42 6.91 -13.49
CA ASP A 19 4.99 7.08 -12.10
C ASP A 19 3.73 6.27 -11.79
N VAL A 20 2.93 5.96 -12.81
CA VAL A 20 1.72 5.14 -12.69
C VAL A 20 1.82 3.94 -13.62
N ASN A 21 1.65 2.74 -13.09
CA ASN A 21 1.65 1.50 -13.86
C ASN A 21 0.48 0.63 -13.43
N ILE A 22 -0.34 0.21 -14.39
CA ILE A 22 -1.35 -0.82 -14.19
C ILE A 22 -0.67 -2.16 -14.40
N ILE A 23 -0.88 -3.11 -13.49
CA ILE A 23 -0.24 -4.42 -13.56
C ILE A 23 -1.27 -5.55 -13.59
N ALA A 24 -1.25 -6.34 -14.66
CA ALA A 24 -1.94 -7.62 -14.74
C ALA A 24 -1.00 -8.72 -14.25
N THR A 25 -1.21 -9.13 -13.02
CA THR A 25 -0.35 -10.12 -12.33
C THR A 25 -0.75 -11.56 -12.61
N GLN A 26 -2.00 -11.80 -13.03
CA GLN A 26 -2.58 -13.14 -13.21
C GLN A 26 -2.31 -13.99 -11.94
N ASN A 27 -1.87 -15.24 -12.11
CA ASN A 27 -1.57 -16.15 -10.99
C ASN A 27 -0.29 -15.80 -10.21
N ASN A 28 0.44 -14.73 -10.54
CA ASN A 28 1.74 -14.42 -9.94
C ASN A 28 1.69 -13.34 -8.86
N LYS A 29 0.50 -12.83 -8.49
CA LYS A 29 0.34 -11.71 -7.54
C LYS A 29 1.08 -11.93 -6.22
N ASP A 30 0.80 -13.03 -5.54
CA ASP A 30 1.34 -13.31 -4.20
C ASP A 30 2.86 -13.50 -4.21
N GLU A 31 3.40 -14.14 -5.26
CA GLU A 31 4.84 -14.36 -5.40
C GLU A 31 5.56 -13.04 -5.71
N MET A 32 5.00 -12.22 -6.62
CA MET A 32 5.53 -10.89 -6.94
C MET A 32 5.51 -9.97 -5.71
N LEU A 33 4.41 -9.93 -4.96
CA LEU A 33 4.33 -9.15 -3.71
C LEU A 33 5.33 -9.64 -2.66
N SER A 34 5.50 -10.95 -2.53
CA SER A 34 6.52 -11.54 -1.65
C SER A 34 7.94 -11.12 -2.05
N CYS A 35 8.21 -11.03 -3.35
CA CYS A 35 9.47 -10.51 -3.88
C CYS A 35 9.65 -9.02 -3.60
N LEU A 36 8.63 -8.18 -3.78
CA LEU A 36 8.67 -6.76 -3.45
C LEU A 36 8.92 -6.51 -1.96
N ILE A 37 8.22 -7.23 -1.08
CA ILE A 37 8.41 -7.15 0.39
C ILE A 37 9.84 -7.55 0.77
N GLN A 38 10.40 -8.56 0.12
CA GLN A 38 11.79 -8.97 0.35
C GLN A 38 12.78 -7.94 -0.17
N ALA A 39 12.46 -7.27 -1.28
CA ALA A 39 13.33 -6.26 -1.87
C ALA A 39 13.49 -5.04 -0.97
N THR A 40 12.41 -4.60 -0.33
CA THR A 40 12.40 -3.43 0.54
C THR A 40 12.93 -3.73 1.94
N ASN A 41 12.91 -5.00 2.37
CA ASN A 41 13.50 -5.42 3.64
C ASN A 41 14.97 -5.82 3.47
N ALA A 42 15.89 -4.91 3.84
CA ALA A 42 17.36 -4.99 3.74
C ALA A 42 18.07 -6.24 4.37
N LYS A 43 17.33 -7.26 4.84
CA LYS A 43 17.86 -8.46 5.50
C LYS A 43 18.00 -9.69 4.60
N ARG A 44 17.60 -9.66 3.32
CA ARG A 44 17.70 -10.83 2.42
C ARG A 44 18.30 -10.47 1.07
N LYS A 45 19.18 -11.33 0.54
CA LYS A 45 19.67 -11.21 -0.84
C LYS A 45 18.54 -11.58 -1.80
N LEU A 46 18.07 -10.59 -2.55
CA LEU A 46 17.21 -10.76 -3.72
C LEU A 46 17.93 -11.61 -4.78
N LYS A 47 17.30 -12.68 -5.24
CA LYS A 47 17.74 -13.36 -6.47
C LYS A 47 16.71 -13.28 -7.61
N ASP A 48 15.48 -12.88 -7.30
CA ASP A 48 14.31 -13.27 -8.11
C ASP A 48 13.40 -12.07 -8.50
N LEU A 49 13.86 -10.82 -8.33
CA LEU A 49 13.15 -9.61 -8.77
C LEU A 49 14.13 -8.58 -9.32
N LYS A 50 13.83 -8.08 -10.52
CA LYS A 50 14.49 -6.95 -11.17
C LYS A 50 13.52 -5.79 -11.29
N LEU A 51 13.90 -4.66 -10.71
CA LEU A 51 13.23 -3.39 -10.87
C LEU A 51 14.03 -2.59 -11.88
N GLU A 52 13.42 -2.18 -12.99
CA GLU A 52 14.09 -1.44 -14.06
C GLU A 52 13.46 -0.06 -14.21
N THR A 53 14.29 0.97 -14.43
CA THR A 53 13.87 2.34 -14.78
C THR A 53 13.63 2.49 -16.28
N ASN A 54 13.24 3.70 -16.70
CA ASN A 54 13.04 4.11 -18.11
C ASN A 54 14.20 3.74 -19.05
N ASP A 55 15.43 3.70 -18.53
CA ASP A 55 16.63 3.41 -19.33
C ASP A 55 17.03 1.92 -19.31
N GLY A 56 16.23 1.07 -18.67
CA GLY A 56 16.55 -0.35 -18.44
C GLY A 56 17.63 -0.56 -17.36
N GLU A 57 17.98 0.49 -16.62
CA GLU A 57 18.95 0.43 -15.53
C GLU A 57 18.28 -0.14 -14.26
N PRO A 58 19.01 -0.94 -13.46
CA PRO A 58 18.48 -1.50 -12.22
C PRO A 58 18.23 -0.40 -11.19
N LEU A 59 17.06 -0.43 -10.55
CA LEU A 59 16.72 0.46 -9.44
C LEU A 59 17.42 -0.02 -8.16
N GLU A 60 18.65 0.44 -7.89
CA GLU A 60 19.46 0.03 -6.74
C GLU A 60 19.15 0.77 -5.42
N LEU A 61 18.10 1.59 -5.39
CA LEU A 61 17.80 2.50 -4.28
C LEU A 61 17.16 1.79 -3.07
N LYS A 62 17.38 2.36 -1.89
CA LYS A 62 16.66 1.99 -0.66
C LYS A 62 15.19 2.37 -0.85
N LEU A 63 14.38 1.39 -1.22
CA LEU A 63 12.99 1.58 -1.60
C LEU A 63 12.04 1.15 -0.47
N SER A 64 10.99 1.92 -0.26
CA SER A 64 9.93 1.60 0.69
C SER A 64 8.69 1.09 -0.06
N LEU A 65 8.11 -0.02 0.40
CA LEU A 65 6.86 -0.56 -0.15
C LEU A 65 5.72 -0.14 0.76
N ILE A 66 4.77 0.61 0.20
CA ILE A 66 3.50 0.93 0.85
C ILE A 66 2.46 -0.01 0.26
N TYR A 67 2.01 -0.97 1.07
CA TYR A 67 1.01 -1.95 0.65
C TYR A 67 0.11 -2.36 1.82
N PHE A 68 -1.20 -2.22 1.61
CA PHE A 68 -2.24 -2.70 2.52
C PHE A 68 -3.16 -3.67 1.78
N PRO A 69 -3.05 -4.99 2.03
CA PRO A 69 -3.84 -5.97 1.30
C PRO A 69 -5.34 -5.75 1.50
N TYR A 70 -6.08 -5.48 0.42
CA TYR A 70 -7.52 -5.17 0.50
C TYR A 70 -8.34 -6.27 1.19
N SER A 71 -7.98 -7.54 0.97
CA SER A 71 -8.70 -8.70 1.49
C SER A 71 -8.53 -8.96 2.99
N SER A 72 -7.50 -8.39 3.62
CA SER A 72 -7.16 -8.67 5.03
C SER A 72 -6.97 -7.43 5.89
N THR A 73 -6.89 -6.24 5.29
CA THR A 73 -6.71 -4.99 6.03
C THR A 73 -8.02 -4.61 6.72
N ASN A 74 -7.99 -4.57 8.05
CA ASN A 74 -9.12 -4.09 8.83
C ASN A 74 -9.10 -2.56 8.87
N ILE A 75 -9.66 -1.94 7.83
CA ILE A 75 -9.63 -0.48 7.67
C ILE A 75 -10.35 0.24 8.82
N GLU A 76 -11.46 -0.32 9.31
CA GLU A 76 -12.22 0.25 10.44
C GLU A 76 -11.43 0.24 11.75
N ALA A 77 -10.52 -0.72 11.95
CA ALA A 77 -9.64 -0.72 13.11
C ALA A 77 -8.68 0.47 13.11
N ASN A 78 -8.28 0.96 11.93
CA ASN A 78 -7.44 2.16 11.80
C ASN A 78 -8.22 3.43 12.14
N LEU A 79 -9.45 3.59 11.64
CA LEU A 79 -10.29 4.77 11.92
C LEU A 79 -10.68 4.89 13.40
N ASN A 80 -10.71 3.77 14.13
CA ASN A 80 -10.95 3.72 15.57
C ASN A 80 -9.65 3.72 16.39
N PHE A 81 -8.50 3.98 15.76
CA PHE A 81 -7.18 3.99 16.40
C PHE A 81 -6.94 2.81 17.34
N LYS A 82 -7.44 1.62 16.99
CA LYS A 82 -7.30 0.44 17.85
C LYS A 82 -5.83 0.15 18.07
N ALA A 83 -5.49 -0.40 19.23
CA ALA A 83 -4.12 -0.78 19.54
C ALA A 83 -3.53 -1.66 18.42
N LYS A 84 -2.32 -1.32 17.96
CA LYS A 84 -1.61 -1.95 16.84
C LYS A 84 -2.20 -1.69 15.43
N SER A 85 -3.21 -0.84 15.30
CA SER A 85 -3.56 -0.29 13.98
C SER A 85 -2.41 0.59 13.50
N GLN A 86 -2.25 0.70 12.17
CA GLN A 86 -1.19 1.50 11.57
C GLN A 86 -1.32 2.97 11.97
N PHE A 87 -2.54 3.50 11.98
CA PHE A 87 -2.84 4.84 12.50
C PHE A 87 -2.37 5.04 13.93
N SER A 88 -2.63 4.07 14.82
CA SER A 88 -2.22 4.17 16.21
C SER A 88 -0.69 4.12 16.36
N ILE A 89 -0.01 3.26 15.59
CA ILE A 89 1.45 3.11 15.63
C ILE A 89 2.13 4.40 15.14
N GLU A 90 1.84 4.82 13.91
CA GLU A 90 2.53 5.95 13.29
C GLU A 90 2.21 7.28 13.98
N LEU A 91 0.98 7.49 14.45
CA LEU A 91 0.67 8.68 15.24
C LEU A 91 1.35 8.67 16.60
N SER A 92 1.47 7.52 17.26
CA SER A 92 2.20 7.42 18.54
C SER A 92 3.68 7.75 18.36
N ASP A 93 4.28 7.28 17.27
CA ASP A 93 5.65 7.60 16.91
C ASP A 93 5.80 9.09 16.56
N PHE A 94 4.87 9.65 15.78
CA PHE A 94 4.85 11.07 15.45
C PHE A 94 4.76 11.96 16.69
N ILE A 95 3.87 11.62 17.63
CA ILE A 95 3.73 12.32 18.91
C ILE A 95 5.03 12.22 19.72
N SER A 96 5.60 11.02 19.82
CA SER A 96 6.84 10.77 20.57
C SER A 96 8.04 11.54 20.01
N GLN A 97 8.08 11.77 18.70
CA GLN A 97 9.12 12.54 18.02
C GLN A 97 8.90 14.06 18.10
N ASN A 98 7.71 14.52 18.45
CA ASN A 98 7.35 15.95 18.50
C ASN A 98 6.68 16.33 19.84
N PRO A 99 7.28 16.01 21.00
CA PRO A 99 6.64 16.19 22.30
C PRO A 99 6.24 17.64 22.58
N GLU A 100 6.96 18.62 22.02
CA GLU A 100 6.68 20.04 22.15
C GLU A 100 5.34 20.48 21.54
N LYS A 101 4.79 19.69 20.59
CA LYS A 101 3.49 19.95 19.96
C LYS A 101 2.32 19.31 20.70
N PHE A 102 2.59 18.38 21.62
CA PHE A 102 1.58 17.58 22.32
C PHE A 102 1.62 17.77 23.84
N LEU A 103 1.76 19.01 24.30
CA LEU A 103 1.86 19.38 25.73
C LEU A 103 0.66 18.91 26.58
N SER A 104 -0.50 18.68 25.95
CA SER A 104 -1.68 18.13 26.62
C SER A 104 -1.45 16.71 27.15
N ILE A 105 -0.61 15.90 26.48
CA ILE A 105 -0.29 14.53 26.93
C ILE A 105 0.45 14.57 28.27
N GLU A 106 1.40 15.49 28.41
CA GLU A 106 2.13 15.67 29.66
C GLU A 106 1.21 16.20 30.77
N THR A 107 0.26 17.07 30.42
CA THR A 107 -0.79 17.50 31.36
C THR A 107 -1.63 16.32 31.86
N ILE A 108 -2.04 15.40 30.96
CA ILE A 108 -2.79 14.19 31.32
C ILE A 108 -1.97 13.27 32.22
N ARG A 109 -0.67 13.08 31.91
CA ARG A 109 0.25 12.29 32.74
C ARG A 109 0.35 12.83 34.16
N ASN A 110 0.51 14.13 34.30
CA ASN A 110 0.54 14.77 35.63
C ASN A 110 -0.81 14.62 36.35
N GLY A 111 -1.94 14.81 35.66
CA GLY A 111 -3.27 14.60 36.26
C GLY A 111 -3.53 13.16 36.71
N ILE A 112 -2.97 12.15 36.03
CA ILE A 112 -3.04 10.75 36.48
C ILE A 112 -2.20 10.52 37.74
N HIS A 113 -1.07 11.19 37.89
CA HIS A 113 -0.31 11.13 39.14
C HIS A 113 -1.09 11.71 40.32
N ASP A 114 -1.87 12.77 40.09
CA ASP A 114 -2.70 13.39 41.11
C ASP A 114 -3.80 12.44 41.63
N LEU A 115 -4.32 11.52 40.80
CA LEU A 115 -5.29 10.49 41.23
C LEU A 115 -4.80 9.66 42.42
N LYS A 116 -3.49 9.40 42.55
CA LYS A 116 -2.97 8.68 43.73
C LYS A 116 -3.24 9.39 45.04
N THR A 117 -3.41 10.71 44.98
CA THR A 117 -3.64 11.54 46.16
C THR A 117 -5.12 11.79 46.44
N ASP A 118 -6.02 11.26 45.60
CA ASP A 118 -7.45 11.38 45.82
C ASP A 118 -7.90 10.61 47.05
N SER A 119 -8.75 11.26 47.85
CA SER A 119 -9.33 10.65 49.06
C SER A 119 -10.06 9.32 48.80
N GLY A 120 -10.62 9.15 47.60
CA GLY A 120 -11.26 7.90 47.17
C GLY A 120 -10.26 6.75 47.02
N ILE A 121 -9.09 7.00 46.41
CA ILE A 121 -8.03 6.01 46.23
C ILE A 121 -7.47 5.57 47.58
N TYR A 122 -7.19 6.51 48.49
CA TYR A 122 -6.78 6.16 49.85
C TYR A 122 -7.82 5.33 50.60
N SER A 123 -9.10 5.66 50.44
CA SER A 123 -10.19 4.89 51.05
C SER A 123 -10.23 3.46 50.49
N PHE A 124 -9.99 3.29 49.20
CA PHE A 124 -9.91 1.98 48.55
C PHE A 124 -8.69 1.16 49.01
N GLU A 125 -7.50 1.76 49.11
CA GLU A 125 -6.31 1.10 49.67
C GLU A 125 -6.52 0.62 51.11
N ARG A 126 -7.23 1.43 51.93
CA ARG A 126 -7.61 1.04 53.29
C ARG A 126 -8.56 -0.15 53.31
N ILE A 127 -9.52 -0.20 52.40
CA ILE A 127 -10.42 -1.36 52.24
C ILE A 127 -9.59 -2.60 51.90
N LEU A 128 -8.68 -2.51 50.92
CA LEU A 128 -7.82 -3.63 50.53
C LEU A 128 -6.86 -4.08 51.63
N THR A 129 -6.40 -3.17 52.48
CA THR A 129 -5.51 -3.44 53.62
C THR A 129 -6.26 -4.08 54.81
N THR A 130 -7.60 -4.04 54.84
CA THR A 130 -8.37 -4.47 56.02
C THR A 130 -8.17 -5.96 56.30
N GLY A 131 -7.69 -6.28 57.51
CA GLY A 131 -7.43 -7.66 57.94
C GLY A 131 -6.06 -8.21 57.52
N LEU A 132 -5.20 -7.40 56.89
CA LEU A 132 -3.83 -7.75 56.55
C LEU A 132 -2.84 -7.13 57.54
N ASN A 133 -1.72 -7.83 57.79
CA ASN A 133 -0.64 -7.35 58.66
C ASN A 133 0.36 -6.43 57.94
N HIS A 134 0.07 -6.04 56.69
CA HIS A 134 0.91 -5.19 55.86
C HIS A 134 0.02 -4.27 55.03
N HIS A 135 0.57 -3.12 54.64
CA HIS A 135 -0.14 -2.13 53.83
C HIS A 135 -0.13 -2.52 52.35
N VAL A 136 -1.28 -2.36 51.70
CA VAL A 136 -1.42 -2.49 50.24
C VAL A 136 -1.45 -1.08 49.65
N PHE A 137 -0.57 -0.82 48.68
CA PHE A 137 -0.51 0.43 47.93
C PHE A 137 -0.78 0.17 46.44
N LEU A 138 -1.39 1.14 45.78
CA LEU A 138 -1.61 1.11 44.33
C LEU A 138 -0.44 1.77 43.59
N GLU A 139 0.12 1.03 42.65
CA GLU A 139 1.11 1.55 41.71
C GLU A 139 0.42 1.95 40.40
N LEU A 140 0.69 3.17 39.93
CA LEU A 140 0.32 3.61 38.59
C LEU A 140 1.56 3.55 37.73
N ASN A 141 1.46 2.81 36.63
CA ASN A 141 2.44 2.81 35.56
C ASN A 141 2.16 3.96 34.60
N ASP A 142 3.17 4.43 33.86
CA ASP A 142 2.94 5.36 32.76
C ASP A 142 2.01 4.74 31.72
N PHE A 143 1.17 5.56 31.08
CA PHE A 143 0.28 5.07 30.04
C PHE A 143 0.96 5.17 28.67
N LYS A 144 0.54 4.29 27.77
CA LYS A 144 0.98 4.30 26.37
C LYS A 144 0.18 5.32 25.57
N ILE A 145 0.81 6.06 24.65
CA ILE A 145 0.13 7.05 23.80
C ILE A 145 -1.03 6.40 23.04
N GLU A 146 -0.84 5.16 22.56
CA GLU A 146 -1.86 4.34 21.91
C GLU A 146 -3.13 4.19 22.75
N SER A 147 -3.01 4.24 24.09
CA SER A 147 -4.15 4.14 25.01
C SER A 147 -5.00 5.41 25.02
N ILE A 148 -4.38 6.58 24.83
CA ILE A 148 -5.11 7.84 24.60
C ILE A 148 -5.69 7.85 23.20
N LEU A 149 -4.91 7.45 22.18
CA LEU A 149 -5.39 7.42 20.81
C LEU A 149 -6.62 6.54 20.64
N GLY A 150 -6.67 5.39 21.32
CA GLY A 150 -7.83 4.50 21.32
C GLY A 150 -9.10 5.07 21.96
N MET A 151 -9.05 6.28 22.54
CA MET A 151 -10.24 7.03 22.97
C MET A 151 -10.80 7.94 21.85
N MET A 152 -10.07 8.09 20.75
CA MET A 152 -10.48 8.84 19.56
C MET A 152 -11.06 7.89 18.51
N GLN A 153 -11.91 8.43 17.66
CA GLN A 153 -12.40 7.79 16.45
C GLN A 153 -12.65 8.84 15.39
N ILE A 154 -12.49 8.46 14.12
CA ILE A 154 -12.90 9.27 12.99
C ILE A 154 -14.37 8.96 12.71
N GLU A 155 -15.24 9.93 12.99
CA GLU A 155 -16.68 9.82 12.69
C GLU A 155 -16.99 10.52 11.37
N ASP A 156 -17.35 9.72 10.37
CA ASP A 156 -17.93 10.18 9.13
C ASP A 156 -18.79 9.06 8.53
N ASP A 157 -20.07 9.33 8.32
CA ASP A 157 -21.07 8.37 7.81
C ASP A 157 -21.11 8.31 6.28
N GLN A 158 -20.38 9.18 5.60
CA GLN A 158 -20.35 9.29 4.14
C GLN A 158 -19.06 8.74 3.51
N LEU A 159 -18.00 8.52 4.29
CA LEU A 159 -16.76 7.93 3.79
C LEU A 159 -16.99 6.58 3.11
N THR A 160 -16.72 6.55 1.81
CA THR A 160 -16.64 5.34 1.02
C THR A 160 -15.46 4.48 1.46
N LEU A 161 -15.48 3.20 1.09
CA LEU A 161 -14.38 2.31 1.42
C LEU A 161 -13.05 2.75 0.78
N SER A 162 -13.07 3.23 -0.47
CA SER A 162 -11.91 3.74 -1.20
C SER A 162 -11.27 4.91 -0.46
N GLU A 163 -12.07 5.89 0.00
CA GLU A 163 -11.59 7.04 0.76
C GLU A 163 -10.92 6.62 2.07
N LYS A 164 -11.47 5.63 2.78
CA LYS A 164 -10.85 5.12 4.01
C LYS A 164 -9.47 4.52 3.73
N TYR A 165 -9.29 3.79 2.64
CA TYR A 165 -7.97 3.31 2.21
C TYR A 165 -7.06 4.48 1.84
N VAL A 166 -7.53 5.44 1.06
CA VAL A 166 -6.76 6.65 0.69
C VAL A 166 -6.23 7.38 1.93
N MET A 167 -7.04 7.52 2.99
CA MET A 167 -6.58 8.08 4.27
C MET A 167 -5.41 7.29 4.87
N LEU A 168 -5.47 5.95 4.81
CA LEU A 168 -4.40 5.08 5.28
C LEU A 168 -3.12 5.23 4.45
N TYR A 169 -3.24 5.25 3.12
CA TYR A 169 -2.10 5.47 2.23
C TYR A 169 -1.50 6.87 2.40
N ASN A 170 -2.30 7.91 2.64
CA ASN A 170 -1.80 9.28 2.88
C ASN A 170 -0.89 9.36 4.11
N LEU A 171 -1.22 8.62 5.18
CA LEU A 171 -0.35 8.56 6.36
C LEU A 171 1.02 7.97 6.00
N GLU A 172 1.05 6.82 5.33
CA GLU A 172 2.31 6.17 4.94
C GLU A 172 3.11 7.00 3.94
N LEU A 173 2.44 7.63 2.98
CA LEU A 173 3.07 8.53 2.01
C LEU A 173 3.77 9.70 2.73
N PHE A 174 3.15 10.21 3.79
CA PHE A 174 3.73 11.26 4.63
C PHE A 174 4.89 10.75 5.49
N VAL A 175 4.75 9.57 6.12
CA VAL A 175 5.81 8.94 6.93
C VAL A 175 7.05 8.69 6.07
N HIS A 176 6.87 8.17 4.86
CA HIS A 176 7.93 7.84 3.89
C HIS A 176 8.17 8.95 2.85
N ARG A 177 7.90 10.21 3.18
CA ARG A 177 7.99 11.33 2.22
C ARG A 177 9.40 11.64 1.67
N ASN A 178 10.45 11.15 2.33
CA ASN A 178 11.84 11.42 1.96
C ASN A 178 12.55 10.18 1.36
N GLU A 179 11.78 9.16 0.96
CA GLU A 179 12.29 7.92 0.40
C GLU A 179 11.57 7.63 -0.92
N LEU A 180 12.28 7.02 -1.87
CA LEU A 180 11.65 6.45 -3.06
C LEU A 180 10.71 5.33 -2.61
N LYS A 181 9.46 5.37 -3.08
CA LYS A 181 8.44 4.41 -2.66
C LYS A 181 7.68 3.81 -3.83
N ILE A 182 7.38 2.51 -3.69
CA ILE A 182 6.38 1.83 -4.50
C ILE A 182 5.10 1.74 -3.69
N VAL A 183 4.01 2.23 -4.26
CA VAL A 183 2.67 2.14 -3.69
C VAL A 183 1.90 1.10 -4.48
N TYR A 184 1.58 -0.02 -3.84
CA TYR A 184 0.79 -1.08 -4.48
C TYR A 184 -0.68 -0.95 -4.08
N ILE A 185 -1.58 -0.82 -5.06
CA ILE A 185 -3.02 -0.60 -4.85
C ILE A 185 -3.78 -1.83 -5.34
N ASP A 186 -4.53 -2.48 -4.45
CA ASP A 186 -5.46 -3.57 -4.81
C ASP A 186 -6.89 -3.40 -4.25
N PHE A 187 -7.22 -2.25 -3.67
CA PHE A 187 -8.60 -1.88 -3.36
C PHE A 187 -9.30 -1.30 -4.59
N PRO A 188 -10.65 -1.34 -4.68
CA PRO A 188 -11.39 -0.85 -5.83
C PRO A 188 -11.00 0.57 -6.24
N VAL A 189 -10.67 0.76 -7.51
CA VAL A 189 -10.20 2.03 -8.08
C VAL A 189 -11.34 2.71 -8.83
N ASP A 190 -11.81 3.81 -8.26
CA ASP A 190 -12.80 4.74 -8.79
C ASP A 190 -12.16 6.05 -9.26
N ASP A 191 -12.99 6.95 -9.81
CA ASP A 191 -12.54 8.28 -10.30
C ASP A 191 -11.86 9.10 -9.20
N GLU A 192 -12.33 9.00 -7.95
CA GLU A 192 -11.74 9.68 -6.80
C GLU A 192 -10.35 9.14 -6.47
N THR A 193 -10.18 7.81 -6.55
CA THR A 193 -8.88 7.16 -6.38
C THR A 193 -7.90 7.58 -7.48
N ILE A 194 -8.35 7.65 -8.74
CA ILE A 194 -7.52 8.11 -9.87
C ILE A 194 -7.11 9.58 -9.67
N TYR A 195 -8.06 10.43 -9.27
CA TYR A 195 -7.76 11.83 -8.95
C TYR A 195 -6.73 11.95 -7.82
N TRP A 196 -6.91 11.19 -6.75
CA TRP A 196 -5.97 11.15 -5.62
C TRP A 196 -4.56 10.72 -6.07
N ILE A 197 -4.43 9.65 -6.85
CA ILE A 197 -3.14 9.23 -7.42
C ILE A 197 -2.49 10.39 -8.16
N GLY A 198 -3.28 11.11 -8.98
CA GLY A 198 -2.83 12.28 -9.73
C GLY A 198 -2.25 13.37 -8.83
N CYS A 199 -2.91 13.66 -7.70
CA CYS A 199 -2.44 14.62 -6.71
C CYS A 199 -1.18 14.20 -5.95
N GLN A 200 -0.90 12.89 -5.86
CA GLN A 200 0.25 12.36 -5.12
C GLN A 200 1.49 12.14 -6.01
N ARG A 201 1.40 12.36 -7.32
CA ARG A 201 2.53 12.16 -8.25
C ARG A 201 3.71 13.07 -7.91
N ASN A 202 4.88 12.46 -7.80
CA ASN A 202 6.17 13.12 -7.63
C ASN A 202 7.27 12.13 -8.06
N ASP A 203 8.48 12.64 -8.27
CA ASP A 203 9.63 11.85 -8.75
C ASP A 203 10.02 10.69 -7.82
N ASP A 204 9.57 10.70 -6.57
CA ASP A 204 9.89 9.69 -5.54
C ASP A 204 8.75 8.67 -5.33
N THR A 205 7.67 8.69 -6.13
CA THR A 205 6.50 7.81 -5.93
C THR A 205 6.13 7.06 -7.19
N ILE A 206 6.19 5.73 -7.13
CA ILE A 206 5.77 4.83 -8.21
C ILE A 206 4.51 4.08 -7.77
N PHE A 207 3.41 4.27 -8.47
CA PHE A 207 2.17 3.54 -8.28
C PHE A 207 2.14 2.27 -9.13
N LEU A 208 1.84 1.16 -8.47
CA LEU A 208 1.52 -0.14 -9.07
C LEU A 208 0.06 -0.46 -8.75
N ILE A 209 -0.82 -0.38 -9.74
CA ILE A 209 -2.26 -0.59 -9.58
C ILE A 209 -2.61 -1.98 -10.10
N ASP A 210 -3.17 -2.83 -9.25
CA ASP A 210 -3.67 -4.13 -9.67
C ASP A 210 -4.81 -3.95 -10.69
N ASN A 211 -4.64 -4.55 -11.88
CA ASN A 211 -5.65 -4.46 -12.93
C ASN A 211 -7.02 -4.99 -12.47
N GLU A 212 -7.03 -6.01 -11.61
CA GLU A 212 -8.29 -6.57 -11.08
C GLU A 212 -9.10 -5.59 -10.23
N SER A 213 -8.44 -4.55 -9.72
CA SER A 213 -9.06 -3.56 -8.85
C SER A 213 -9.66 -2.39 -9.63
N ILE A 214 -9.42 -2.32 -10.94
CA ILE A 214 -9.89 -1.23 -11.79
C ILE A 214 -11.19 -1.63 -12.48
N ASN A 215 -12.19 -0.75 -12.47
CA ASN A 215 -13.24 -0.82 -13.46
C ASN A 215 -12.76 -0.12 -14.74
N ALA A 216 -12.65 -0.85 -15.86
CA ALA A 216 -12.11 -0.32 -17.11
C ALA A 216 -12.84 0.94 -17.63
N ASP A 217 -14.10 1.14 -17.26
CA ASP A 217 -14.87 2.35 -17.58
C ASP A 217 -14.32 3.61 -16.86
N ASN A 218 -13.65 3.46 -15.72
CA ASN A 218 -13.04 4.57 -14.97
C ASN A 218 -11.72 5.04 -15.59
N LEU A 219 -11.16 4.28 -16.54
CA LEU A 219 -9.91 4.62 -17.21
C LEU A 219 -10.06 5.73 -18.28
N ILE A 220 -11.28 6.27 -18.49
CA ILE A 220 -11.53 7.34 -19.49
C ILE A 220 -10.78 8.64 -19.12
N ASN A 221 -10.60 8.90 -17.82
CA ASN A 221 -9.96 10.12 -17.30
C ASN A 221 -8.47 9.92 -16.96
N LEU A 222 -7.79 9.01 -17.66
CA LEU A 222 -6.52 8.50 -17.16
C LEU A 222 -5.38 9.52 -17.10
N LEU A 223 -4.62 9.40 -16.01
CA LEU A 223 -3.24 9.86 -15.93
C LEU A 223 -2.36 9.14 -16.97
N PRO A 224 -1.21 9.74 -17.38
CA PRO A 224 -0.13 8.98 -18.01
C PRO A 224 0.11 7.68 -17.25
N CYS A 225 0.01 6.53 -17.92
CA CYS A 225 0.41 5.28 -17.30
C CYS A 225 0.95 4.29 -18.32
N ASN A 226 1.66 3.28 -17.80
CA ASN A 226 1.97 2.08 -18.55
C ASN A 226 1.05 0.94 -18.13
N PHE A 227 0.94 -0.08 -18.98
CA PHE A 227 0.32 -1.35 -18.61
C PHE A 227 1.37 -2.46 -18.67
N ILE A 228 1.50 -3.21 -17.58
CA ILE A 228 2.45 -4.30 -17.42
C ILE A 228 1.66 -5.61 -17.35
N LYS A 229 1.79 -6.45 -18.37
CA LYS A 229 1.36 -7.84 -18.26
C LYS A 229 2.55 -8.67 -17.76
N LEU A 230 2.48 -9.09 -16.51
CA LEU A 230 3.59 -9.71 -15.81
C LEU A 230 3.79 -11.17 -16.23
N SER A 231 5.05 -11.58 -16.35
CA SER A 231 5.46 -12.99 -16.37
C SER A 231 6.44 -13.28 -15.23
N SER A 232 6.64 -14.56 -14.96
CA SER A 232 7.58 -15.03 -13.93
C SER A 232 8.94 -15.42 -14.53
N VAL A 233 9.33 -14.80 -15.64
CA VAL A 233 10.58 -15.02 -16.36
C VAL A 233 11.35 -13.71 -16.54
N ASP A 234 12.68 -13.83 -16.56
CA ASP A 234 13.63 -12.74 -16.76
C ASP A 234 13.71 -12.28 -18.23
N PHE A 235 12.56 -11.90 -18.81
CA PHE A 235 12.47 -11.41 -20.17
C PHE A 235 11.30 -10.43 -20.32
N LYS A 236 11.57 -9.29 -20.98
CA LYS A 236 10.59 -8.26 -21.27
C LYS A 236 10.56 -7.87 -22.74
N GLU A 237 9.40 -7.44 -23.21
CA GLU A 237 9.22 -6.77 -24.50
C GLU A 237 8.36 -5.52 -24.35
N ASP A 238 8.75 -4.48 -25.09
CA ASP A 238 8.11 -3.16 -25.07
C ASP A 238 7.26 -2.98 -26.33
N TYR A 239 6.04 -2.47 -26.15
CA TYR A 239 5.10 -2.19 -27.23
C TYR A 239 4.48 -0.80 -27.06
N GLU A 240 4.38 -0.08 -28.17
CA GLU A 240 3.62 1.17 -28.23
C GLU A 240 2.18 0.86 -28.66
N ILE A 241 1.21 1.36 -27.89
CA ILE A 241 -0.22 1.19 -28.13
C ILE A 241 -0.88 2.57 -28.15
N GLU A 242 -1.92 2.74 -28.97
CA GLU A 242 -2.69 3.97 -29.01
C GLU A 242 -3.40 4.19 -27.66
N SER A 243 -3.37 5.43 -27.15
CA SER A 243 -3.86 5.72 -25.78
C SER A 243 -5.33 5.36 -25.56
N HIS A 244 -6.14 5.40 -26.61
CA HIS A 244 -7.56 5.08 -26.52
C HIS A 244 -7.84 3.58 -26.33
N ASP A 245 -6.85 2.71 -26.55
CA ASP A 245 -7.00 1.26 -26.39
C ASP A 245 -6.80 0.80 -24.94
N ILE A 246 -6.38 1.67 -24.01
CA ILE A 246 -6.06 1.30 -22.63
C ILE A 246 -7.21 0.60 -21.90
N GLN A 247 -8.45 1.06 -22.11
CA GLN A 247 -9.63 0.44 -21.51
C GLN A 247 -9.81 -0.99 -22.03
N SER A 248 -9.58 -1.19 -23.32
CA SER A 248 -9.67 -2.51 -23.96
C SER A 248 -8.57 -3.43 -23.45
N VAL A 249 -7.35 -2.91 -23.28
CA VAL A 249 -6.22 -3.65 -22.69
C VAL A 249 -6.58 -4.11 -21.28
N SER A 250 -6.93 -3.17 -20.39
CA SER A 250 -7.27 -3.47 -19.00
C SER A 250 -8.43 -4.48 -18.91
N TYR A 251 -9.50 -4.27 -19.68
CA TYR A 251 -10.63 -5.18 -19.76
C TYR A 251 -10.21 -6.61 -20.14
N LEU A 252 -9.39 -6.76 -21.20
CA LEU A 252 -9.02 -8.07 -21.72
C LEU A 252 -8.10 -8.85 -20.78
N PHE A 253 -7.32 -8.15 -19.98
CA PHE A 253 -6.41 -8.74 -19.01
C PHE A 253 -7.04 -8.97 -17.63
N HIS A 254 -8.34 -8.72 -17.46
CA HIS A 254 -9.04 -9.23 -16.28
C HIS A 254 -9.07 -10.77 -16.28
N ASP A 255 -8.82 -11.37 -15.12
CA ASP A 255 -8.77 -12.82 -14.93
C ASP A 255 -10.06 -13.50 -15.40
N TYR A 256 -11.22 -12.89 -15.12
CA TYR A 256 -12.50 -13.41 -15.61
C TYR A 256 -12.56 -13.45 -17.15
N ILE A 257 -12.07 -12.41 -17.82
CA ILE A 257 -12.09 -12.31 -19.29
C ILE A 257 -11.06 -13.25 -19.91
N LEU A 258 -9.84 -13.31 -19.36
CA LEU A 258 -8.79 -14.24 -19.78
C LEU A 258 -9.26 -15.69 -19.72
N ASN A 259 -9.92 -16.09 -18.64
CA ASN A 259 -10.46 -17.43 -18.46
C ASN A 259 -11.64 -17.75 -19.41
N ASN A 260 -12.27 -16.73 -19.98
CA ASN A 260 -13.42 -16.86 -20.88
C ASN A 260 -13.16 -16.25 -22.27
N ILE A 261 -11.90 -16.20 -22.71
CA ILE A 261 -11.51 -15.51 -23.96
C ILE A 261 -12.26 -16.02 -25.20
N ASN A 262 -12.66 -17.30 -25.22
CA ASN A 262 -13.42 -17.89 -26.34
C ASN A 262 -14.84 -17.31 -26.48
N GLN A 263 -15.33 -16.56 -25.50
CA GLN A 263 -16.63 -15.87 -25.53
C GLN A 263 -16.52 -14.42 -26.02
N GLN A 264 -15.29 -13.95 -26.31
CA GLN A 264 -15.02 -12.59 -26.76
C GLN A 264 -15.10 -12.45 -28.29
N THR A 265 -15.13 -11.22 -28.78
CA THR A 265 -15.11 -10.94 -30.23
C THR A 265 -13.81 -11.41 -30.88
N GLU A 266 -13.83 -11.68 -32.20
CA GLU A 266 -12.61 -12.04 -32.93
C GLU A 266 -11.52 -10.96 -32.82
N LYS A 267 -11.90 -9.67 -32.77
CA LYS A 267 -10.95 -8.55 -32.58
C LYS A 267 -10.20 -8.73 -31.26
N ASN A 268 -10.93 -8.95 -30.17
CA ASN A 268 -10.38 -9.12 -28.82
C ASN A 268 -9.47 -10.35 -28.74
N ILE A 269 -9.89 -11.46 -29.35
CA ILE A 269 -9.09 -12.69 -29.40
C ILE A 269 -7.77 -12.45 -30.17
N ARG A 270 -7.82 -11.77 -31.32
CA ARG A 270 -6.62 -11.44 -32.10
C ARG A 270 -5.68 -10.51 -31.35
N PHE A 271 -6.22 -9.52 -30.65
CA PHE A 271 -5.44 -8.60 -29.82
C PHE A 271 -4.72 -9.35 -28.70
N LEU A 272 -5.44 -10.13 -27.88
CA LEU A 272 -4.84 -10.88 -26.79
C LEU A 272 -3.78 -11.88 -27.27
N ASN A 273 -3.96 -12.48 -28.45
CA ASN A 273 -2.99 -13.41 -29.02
C ASN A 273 -1.61 -12.77 -29.28
N GLN A 274 -1.51 -11.45 -29.40
CA GLN A 274 -0.22 -10.74 -29.53
C GLN A 274 0.60 -10.83 -28.23
N PHE A 275 -0.05 -10.93 -27.07
CA PHE A 275 0.56 -10.92 -25.75
C PHE A 275 0.43 -12.25 -25.00
N ARG A 276 0.12 -13.33 -25.74
CA ARG A 276 -0.21 -14.64 -25.18
C ARG A 276 1.00 -15.40 -24.63
N ASP A 277 2.21 -15.01 -25.00
CA ASP A 277 3.40 -15.68 -24.49
C ASP A 277 3.47 -15.56 -22.97
N LYS A 278 3.57 -16.70 -22.28
CA LYS A 278 3.59 -16.77 -20.82
C LYS A 278 4.97 -16.49 -20.24
N ASN A 279 6.01 -16.51 -21.07
CA ASN A 279 7.40 -16.33 -20.65
C ASN A 279 7.94 -14.93 -20.95
N THR A 280 7.05 -14.00 -21.31
CA THR A 280 7.40 -12.62 -21.61
C THR A 280 6.55 -11.69 -20.74
N THR A 281 7.24 -10.80 -20.03
CA THR A 281 6.62 -9.62 -19.43
C THR A 281 6.45 -8.58 -20.52
N PHE A 282 5.23 -8.13 -20.75
CA PHE A 282 4.96 -7.12 -21.77
C PHE A 282 4.76 -5.77 -21.10
N LEU A 283 5.53 -4.77 -21.54
CA LEU A 283 5.34 -3.36 -21.19
C LEU A 283 4.64 -2.66 -22.34
N LEU A 284 3.42 -2.20 -22.09
CA LEU A 284 2.59 -1.49 -23.07
C LEU A 284 2.60 0.00 -22.72
N LYS A 285 3.20 0.81 -23.61
CA LYS A 285 3.35 2.26 -23.48
C LYS A 285 2.26 2.95 -24.31
N PHE A 286 1.50 3.83 -23.69
CA PHE A 286 0.39 4.52 -24.35
C PHE A 286 0.83 5.89 -24.86
N ASN A 287 1.33 5.92 -26.09
CA ASN A 287 1.94 7.10 -26.70
C ASN A 287 0.91 7.92 -27.49
N ASP A 288 0.00 8.65 -26.83
CA ASP A 288 -0.83 9.65 -27.54
C ASP A 288 -1.56 10.68 -26.67
N ILE A 289 -1.31 10.76 -25.36
CA ILE A 289 -1.86 11.87 -24.59
C ILE A 289 -0.99 13.11 -24.84
N LYS A 290 -1.42 13.96 -25.78
CA LYS A 290 -1.09 15.39 -25.70
C LYS A 290 -1.69 15.90 -24.40
N TYR A 291 -0.90 15.87 -23.32
CA TYR A 291 -1.31 16.39 -22.02
C TYR A 291 -1.73 17.84 -22.22
N ALA A 292 -3.03 18.12 -22.05
CA ALA A 292 -3.43 19.43 -21.62
C ALA A 292 -2.84 19.57 -20.22
N GLU A 293 -1.90 20.49 -20.06
CA GLU A 293 -1.42 20.94 -18.75
C GLU A 293 -2.64 21.32 -17.91
N VAL A 294 -3.02 20.45 -16.98
CA VAL A 294 -3.97 20.82 -15.91
C VAL A 294 -3.11 21.09 -14.69
N LEU A 295 -2.99 22.40 -14.42
CA LEU A 295 -2.45 23.04 -13.23
C LEU A 295 -3.20 22.62 -11.96
#